data_AF-A0A661QS25-F1
#
_entry.id   AF-A0A661QS25-F1
#
_cell.length_a   1.000
_cell.length_b   1.000
_cell.length_c   1.000
_cell.angle_alpha   90.00
_cell.angle_beta   90.00
_cell.angle_gamma   90.00
#
_symmetry.space_group_name_H-M   'P 1'
#
loop_
_entity.id
_entity.type
_entity.pdbx_description
1 polymer ?
#
loop_
_entity_poly.entity_id
_entity_poly.type
_entity_poly.pdbx_seq_one_letter_code
_entity_poly.pdbx_strand_id
1 'polypeptide(L)'
;MKPKIMITCCIGLLLLSSIVSVSSYADVPQLINYQGKLIEDGAPVAGSRTMTFSIWDNNIGVDPESGLWHETQNVAVTDGIYSVEIGFASALPANLYNYDDLFLQVDIQHPTAGWQRLSPLMPFDSTVFAIKAARADSVAGGAVTSVMIANRAVSTEKVADNAVTTAKIADGTVKAIDIEDGSGSGLDADKLDGLEASAFITGVNAGTGLTGGGSSGDVTLGVQIPFNLTGVSSGGVITAINNSLSTGYGGYFEAKGSEGRAVYGYSSNTGDVENYGGYFKAYGKKGIGVYVYATGSEGIGVYDKSKSAAGVIVENTDFDTIGILGAGFGVYGKHMSSGSEGFLGYDKVGVFGVSGPGGYAGAFKGKVKIISTTTGQIVLELRDDGRAVCKVLEITGGSDLSEGFEIRGIKEKLLPSPGMVVNIDPDNPGDLMVSNKAYDRRVAGIISGAGGVKPGMLMGQKDSMADGTNPLDLTGRVYCWVDTSGGSIEPGDLLTTSSTPGHAMKVWDYNRAQGAILGKAMTSLKDHRGLVLVLVYLQ
;
A
#
# COMPACT_ATOMS: atom_id res chain seq x y z
N MET A 1 80.62 -15.66 60.00
CA MET A 1 79.77 -14.55 60.50
C MET A 1 78.32 -14.84 60.09
N LYS A 2 77.31 -14.35 60.85
CA LYS A 2 75.91 -14.18 60.37
C LYS A 2 75.78 -12.75 59.77
N PRO A 3 74.79 -12.35 58.94
CA PRO A 3 73.38 -12.82 58.74
C PRO A 3 73.04 -13.12 57.23
N LYS A 4 71.81 -13.29 56.66
CA LYS A 4 70.39 -13.52 57.06
C LYS A 4 69.56 -14.07 55.84
N ILE A 5 68.52 -14.90 56.10
CA ILE A 5 67.09 -14.88 55.62
C ILE A 5 66.72 -14.54 54.14
N MET A 6 65.68 -15.08 53.45
CA MET A 6 64.77 -16.29 53.52
C MET A 6 63.70 -16.23 52.38
N ILE A 7 62.79 -17.24 52.24
CA ILE A 7 61.53 -17.32 51.44
C ILE A 7 61.71 -17.83 49.97
N THR A 8 61.09 -18.87 49.35
CA THR A 8 59.87 -19.75 49.52
C THR A 8 58.64 -19.26 48.70
N CYS A 9 57.87 -19.99 47.85
CA CYS A 9 57.65 -21.40 47.43
C CYS A 9 56.96 -21.44 46.01
N CYS A 10 56.43 -22.51 45.36
CA CYS A 10 56.69 -23.97 45.22
C CYS A 10 55.69 -24.63 44.21
N ILE A 11 56.07 -25.76 43.55
CA ILE A 11 55.25 -26.75 42.78
C ILE A 11 54.52 -26.28 41.47
N GLY A 12 54.70 -27.00 40.34
CA GLY A 12 53.76 -26.96 39.20
C GLY A 12 54.17 -27.57 37.84
N LEU A 13 53.60 -28.75 37.50
CA LEU A 13 53.31 -29.35 36.17
C LEU A 13 54.40 -29.72 35.11
N LEU A 14 54.12 -30.85 34.43
CA LEU A 14 54.85 -31.47 33.31
C LEU A 14 54.53 -30.81 31.94
N LEU A 15 55.38 -31.07 30.93
CA LEU A 15 54.96 -31.42 29.54
C LEU A 15 56.15 -32.00 28.72
N LEU A 16 55.84 -32.85 27.73
CA LEU A 16 56.69 -33.50 26.69
C LEU A 16 57.94 -34.29 27.19
N SER A 17 58.09 -35.62 27.09
CA SER A 17 57.78 -36.65 26.07
C SER A 17 58.76 -36.73 24.89
N SER A 18 59.23 -37.95 24.56
CA SER A 18 60.33 -38.21 23.59
C SER A 18 61.17 -39.47 23.88
N ILE A 19 60.61 -40.50 24.53
CA ILE A 19 61.31 -41.79 24.76
C ILE A 19 60.98 -42.77 23.64
N VAL A 20 62.00 -43.23 22.91
CA VAL A 20 61.89 -44.33 21.95
C VAL A 20 62.23 -45.64 22.66
N SER A 21 61.21 -46.41 23.03
CA SER A 21 61.38 -47.73 23.63
C SER A 21 61.70 -48.77 22.55
N VAL A 22 62.97 -49.14 22.41
CA VAL A 22 63.37 -50.30 21.61
C VAL A 22 63.14 -51.59 22.40
N SER A 23 62.12 -52.37 22.00
CA SER A 23 61.84 -53.68 22.57
C SER A 23 62.89 -54.69 22.14
N SER A 24 63.78 -55.10 23.05
CA SER A 24 64.60 -56.29 22.86
C SER A 24 63.71 -57.53 23.03
N TYR A 25 63.21 -58.07 21.91
CA TYR A 25 62.62 -59.39 21.92
C TYR A 25 63.70 -60.41 22.25
N ALA A 26 63.46 -61.25 23.27
CA ALA A 26 64.24 -62.45 23.46
C ALA A 26 63.85 -63.42 22.34
N ASP A 27 64.77 -63.65 21.41
CA ASP A 27 64.53 -64.59 20.31
C ASP A 27 64.35 -66.01 20.86
N VAL A 28 63.49 -66.81 20.23
CA VAL A 28 63.22 -68.17 20.68
C VAL A 28 64.40 -69.04 20.28
N PRO A 29 65.12 -69.70 21.20
CA PRO A 29 66.31 -70.47 20.85
C PRO A 29 66.01 -71.54 19.80
N GLN A 30 66.55 -71.37 18.59
CA GLN A 30 66.36 -72.30 17.47
C GLN A 30 67.33 -73.48 17.60
N LEU A 31 67.21 -74.20 18.71
CA LEU A 31 68.00 -75.38 19.07
C LEU A 31 67.08 -76.60 19.15
N ILE A 32 67.46 -77.68 18.45
CA ILE A 32 66.74 -78.95 18.48
C ILE A 32 67.47 -79.89 19.43
N ASN A 33 66.82 -80.26 20.54
CA ASN A 33 67.35 -81.26 21.46
C ASN A 33 67.28 -82.66 20.84
N TYR A 34 68.41 -83.34 20.71
CA TYR A 34 68.53 -84.67 20.13
C TYR A 34 69.28 -85.63 21.06
N GLN A 35 68.86 -86.89 21.10
CA GLN A 35 69.42 -87.93 21.96
C GLN A 35 69.54 -89.25 21.20
N GLY A 36 70.61 -89.99 21.47
CA GLY A 36 70.89 -91.26 20.80
C GLY A 36 71.66 -92.24 21.69
N LYS A 37 71.74 -93.50 21.23
CA LYS A 37 72.59 -94.53 21.81
C LYS A 37 73.60 -95.04 20.79
N LEU A 38 74.87 -94.99 21.15
CA LEU A 38 76.01 -95.48 20.39
C LEU A 38 76.57 -96.76 21.04
N ILE A 39 76.81 -97.76 20.20
CA ILE A 39 77.38 -99.06 20.57
C ILE A 39 78.47 -99.37 19.54
N GLU A 40 79.68 -99.69 20.00
CA GLU A 40 80.83 -100.09 19.17
C GLU A 40 81.21 -101.54 19.54
N ASP A 41 81.37 -102.42 18.55
CA ASP A 41 81.68 -103.85 18.71
C ASP A 41 80.84 -104.60 19.76
N GLY A 42 79.58 -104.17 19.95
CA GLY A 42 78.63 -104.74 20.92
C GLY A 42 78.69 -104.17 22.33
N ALA A 43 79.62 -103.26 22.63
CA ALA A 43 79.75 -102.57 23.92
C ALA A 43 79.21 -101.12 23.88
N PRO A 44 78.61 -100.60 24.97
CA PRO A 44 78.25 -99.19 25.05
C PRO A 44 79.49 -98.29 25.05
N VAL A 45 79.47 -97.21 24.25
CA VAL A 45 80.61 -96.29 24.15
C VAL A 45 80.71 -95.39 25.39
N ALA A 46 81.93 -95.21 25.91
CA ALA A 46 82.24 -94.23 26.94
C ALA A 46 83.38 -93.31 26.47
N GLY A 47 83.20 -91.99 26.63
CA GLY A 47 84.12 -90.96 26.16
C GLY A 47 83.51 -90.07 25.07
N SER A 48 84.30 -89.13 24.53
CA SER A 48 83.81 -88.26 23.46
C SER A 48 83.90 -88.92 22.08
N ARG A 49 83.01 -88.52 21.18
CA ARG A 49 83.03 -88.82 19.74
C ARG A 49 82.74 -87.54 18.97
N THR A 50 83.48 -87.30 17.89
CA THR A 50 83.12 -86.27 16.91
C THR A 50 81.94 -86.78 16.09
N MET A 51 80.87 -85.99 16.02
CA MET A 51 79.64 -86.30 15.30
C MET A 51 79.26 -85.13 14.39
N THR A 52 78.84 -85.42 13.18
CA THR A 52 78.31 -84.43 12.23
C THR A 52 76.82 -84.68 12.05
N PHE A 53 76.03 -83.63 12.25
CA PHE A 53 74.58 -83.63 12.08
C PHE A 53 74.28 -82.86 10.79
N SER A 54 73.42 -83.41 9.92
CA SER A 54 72.98 -82.71 8.71
C SER A 54 71.50 -82.94 8.42
N ILE A 55 70.85 -81.93 7.84
CA ILE A 55 69.41 -81.91 7.57
C ILE A 55 69.16 -81.95 6.06
N TRP A 56 68.18 -82.75 5.65
CA TRP A 56 67.88 -83.09 4.25
C TRP A 56 66.39 -83.01 3.97
N ASP A 57 66.01 -82.66 2.73
CA ASP A 57 64.63 -82.75 2.19
C ASP A 57 64.26 -84.17 1.71
N ASN A 58 65.17 -85.14 1.86
CA ASN A 58 65.00 -86.49 1.34
C ASN A 58 65.64 -87.55 2.24
N ASN A 59 65.06 -88.75 2.25
CA ASN A 59 65.48 -89.89 3.06
C ASN A 59 66.59 -90.73 2.40
N ILE A 60 67.56 -90.09 1.73
CA ILE A 60 68.70 -90.77 1.08
C ILE A 60 70.01 -90.39 1.75
N GLY A 61 70.35 -89.10 1.80
CA GLY A 61 71.50 -88.55 2.54
C GLY A 61 72.89 -89.04 2.08
N VAL A 62 73.70 -88.18 1.45
CA VAL A 62 74.95 -88.60 0.76
C VAL A 62 76.24 -88.18 1.45
N ASP A 63 76.54 -86.89 1.52
CA ASP A 63 77.71 -86.30 2.18
C ASP A 63 77.20 -85.20 3.11
N PRO A 64 77.46 -85.24 4.44
CA PRO A 64 76.86 -84.29 5.37
C PRO A 64 77.14 -82.82 5.04
N GLU A 65 78.26 -82.47 4.40
CA GLU A 65 78.51 -81.07 4.01
C GLU A 65 77.54 -80.57 2.91
N SER A 66 76.87 -81.47 2.20
CA SER A 66 75.93 -81.18 1.10
C SER A 66 74.44 -81.22 1.49
N GLY A 67 74.11 -81.39 2.78
CA GLY A 67 72.75 -81.21 3.28
C GLY A 67 72.28 -79.74 3.23
N LEU A 68 70.98 -79.50 3.45
CA LEU A 68 70.39 -78.15 3.52
C LEU A 68 71.02 -77.28 4.64
N TRP A 69 71.48 -77.95 5.69
CA TRP A 69 72.27 -77.40 6.78
C TRP A 69 73.08 -78.54 7.42
N HIS A 70 74.23 -78.23 8.01
CA HIS A 70 75.01 -79.18 8.81
C HIS A 70 75.83 -78.48 9.91
N GLU A 71 76.25 -79.25 10.91
CA GLU A 71 77.28 -78.86 11.88
C GLU A 71 78.06 -80.09 12.41
N THR A 72 79.27 -79.87 12.91
CA THR A 72 80.09 -80.90 13.56
C THR A 72 80.36 -80.54 15.01
N GLN A 73 80.04 -81.45 15.94
CA GLN A 73 80.24 -81.28 17.38
C GLN A 73 81.09 -82.41 17.98
N ASN A 74 81.84 -82.12 19.04
CA ASN A 74 82.48 -83.14 19.89
C ASN A 74 81.52 -83.51 21.03
N VAL A 75 80.72 -84.56 20.82
CA VAL A 75 79.67 -84.99 21.73
C VAL A 75 80.27 -85.89 22.82
N ALA A 76 79.77 -85.79 24.06
CA ALA A 76 80.14 -86.68 25.15
C ALA A 76 79.18 -87.88 25.25
N VAL A 77 79.72 -89.10 25.25
CA VAL A 77 78.95 -90.35 25.34
C VAL A 77 79.23 -91.03 26.68
N THR A 78 78.18 -91.39 27.42
CA THR A 78 78.27 -92.06 28.74
C THR A 78 77.37 -93.29 28.75
N ASP A 79 77.93 -94.47 29.01
CA ASP A 79 77.24 -95.78 28.91
C ASP A 79 76.47 -95.96 27.59
N GLY A 80 77.09 -95.50 26.50
CA GLY A 80 76.53 -95.47 25.16
C GLY A 80 75.52 -94.34 24.89
N ILE A 81 75.01 -93.63 25.90
CA ILE A 81 73.98 -92.59 25.70
C ILE A 81 74.64 -91.23 25.49
N TYR A 82 74.08 -90.43 24.58
CA TYR A 82 74.44 -89.02 24.38
C TYR A 82 73.21 -88.11 24.24
N SER A 83 73.41 -86.82 24.52
CA SER A 83 72.45 -85.73 24.28
C SER A 83 73.21 -84.55 23.68
N VAL A 84 72.58 -83.87 22.71
CA VAL A 84 73.17 -82.75 21.97
C VAL A 84 72.09 -81.73 21.61
N GLU A 85 72.45 -80.46 21.53
CA GLU A 85 71.60 -79.40 20.98
C GLU A 85 72.05 -79.12 19.55
N ILE A 86 71.24 -79.55 18.59
CA ILE A 86 71.44 -79.35 17.15
C ILE A 86 71.11 -77.90 16.83
N GLY A 87 72.01 -77.20 16.13
CA GLY A 87 71.93 -75.76 15.86
C GLY A 87 72.85 -74.91 16.74
N PHE A 88 73.64 -75.53 17.62
CA PHE A 88 74.48 -74.84 18.61
C PHE A 88 75.83 -74.37 18.07
N ALA A 89 76.45 -75.16 17.17
CA ALA A 89 77.72 -74.82 16.53
C ALA A 89 77.51 -74.07 15.19
N SER A 90 76.38 -74.30 14.53
CA SER A 90 75.92 -73.56 13.34
C SER A 90 74.42 -73.29 13.46
N ALA A 91 73.98 -72.03 13.44
CA ALA A 91 72.56 -71.71 13.62
C ALA A 91 71.70 -72.33 12.50
N LEU A 92 70.54 -72.90 12.87
CA LEU A 92 69.56 -73.41 11.91
C LEU A 92 68.99 -72.25 11.07
N PRO A 93 68.94 -72.34 9.73
CA PRO A 93 68.49 -71.24 8.90
C PRO A 93 66.97 -71.26 8.74
N ALA A 94 66.34 -70.08 8.85
CA ALA A 94 64.89 -69.92 8.90
C ALA A 94 64.12 -70.34 7.62
N ASN A 95 64.82 -70.70 6.53
CA ASN A 95 64.20 -71.26 5.34
C ASN A 95 63.93 -72.78 5.42
N LEU A 96 64.42 -73.48 6.46
CA LEU A 96 64.07 -74.90 6.68
C LEU A 96 62.55 -75.10 6.85
N TYR A 97 61.84 -74.09 7.40
CA TYR A 97 60.38 -74.14 7.57
C TYR A 97 59.57 -74.10 6.26
N ASN A 98 60.22 -73.96 5.11
CA ASN A 98 59.57 -73.94 3.79
C ASN A 98 59.56 -75.34 3.10
N TYR A 99 60.04 -76.38 3.77
CA TYR A 99 60.10 -77.75 3.26
C TYR A 99 59.04 -78.61 3.97
N ASP A 100 58.25 -79.36 3.20
CA ASP A 100 57.15 -80.19 3.74
C ASP A 100 57.65 -81.42 4.54
N ASP A 101 58.76 -82.03 4.08
CA ASP A 101 59.44 -83.16 4.71
C ASP A 101 60.90 -82.79 5.04
N LEU A 102 61.40 -83.17 6.21
CA LEU A 102 62.80 -83.01 6.62
C LEU A 102 63.33 -84.25 7.36
N PHE A 103 64.61 -84.57 7.15
CA PHE A 103 65.30 -85.73 7.71
C PHE A 103 66.65 -85.36 8.33
N LEU A 104 66.96 -85.91 9.49
CA LEU A 104 68.24 -85.82 10.19
C LEU A 104 69.14 -87.01 9.83
N GLN A 105 70.35 -86.71 9.39
CA GLN A 105 71.47 -87.63 9.21
C GLN A 105 72.51 -87.40 10.32
N VAL A 106 73.08 -88.49 10.82
CA VAL A 106 74.16 -88.46 11.84
C VAL A 106 75.33 -89.32 11.37
N ASP A 107 76.49 -88.68 11.19
CA ASP A 107 77.76 -89.33 10.87
C ASP A 107 78.69 -89.23 12.09
N ILE A 108 79.39 -90.33 12.42
CA ILE A 108 80.20 -90.44 13.65
C ILE A 108 81.60 -90.92 13.31
N GLN A 109 82.62 -90.24 13.83
CA GLN A 109 84.02 -90.61 13.65
C GLN A 109 84.37 -91.82 14.53
N HIS A 110 84.49 -93.01 13.95
CA HIS A 110 84.96 -94.21 14.65
C HIS A 110 86.47 -94.11 14.92
N PRO A 111 87.00 -94.57 16.07
CA PRO A 111 88.42 -94.45 16.40
C PRO A 111 89.39 -95.14 15.44
N THR A 112 88.93 -96.19 14.73
CA THR A 112 89.78 -97.03 13.86
C THR A 112 89.21 -97.28 12.46
N ALA A 113 87.95 -96.89 12.19
CA ALA A 113 87.22 -97.27 10.97
C ALA A 113 86.70 -96.07 10.15
N GLY A 114 87.24 -94.87 10.37
CA GLY A 114 86.80 -93.65 9.68
C GLY A 114 85.41 -93.18 10.12
N TRP A 115 84.79 -92.33 9.31
CA TRP A 115 83.39 -91.91 9.51
C TRP A 115 82.43 -93.07 9.23
N GLN A 116 81.41 -93.20 10.09
CA GLN A 116 80.36 -94.21 10.02
C GLN A 116 79.00 -93.52 10.16
N ARG A 117 78.07 -93.81 9.23
CA ARG A 117 76.73 -93.21 9.22
C ARG A 117 75.75 -94.06 10.02
N LEU A 118 74.93 -93.41 10.86
CA LEU A 118 73.75 -94.04 11.43
C LEU A 118 72.64 -94.11 10.37
N SER A 119 72.05 -95.29 10.21
CA SER A 119 71.03 -95.58 9.20
C SER A 119 69.86 -96.36 9.82
N PRO A 120 68.59 -96.06 9.47
CA PRO A 120 68.14 -95.02 8.52
C PRO A 120 68.31 -93.59 9.07
N LEU A 121 68.12 -92.59 8.20
CA LEU A 121 67.91 -91.20 8.60
C LEU A 121 66.59 -91.08 9.39
N MET A 122 66.48 -90.03 10.22
CA MET A 122 65.35 -89.83 11.13
C MET A 122 64.48 -88.64 10.68
N PRO A 123 63.17 -88.82 10.41
CA PRO A 123 62.29 -87.71 10.01
C PRO A 123 62.00 -86.74 11.17
N PHE A 124 61.65 -85.50 10.83
CA PHE A 124 61.16 -84.49 11.76
C PHE A 124 59.61 -84.40 11.77
N ASP A 125 58.97 -85.12 12.69
CA ASP A 125 57.51 -85.11 12.85
C ASP A 125 56.96 -83.84 13.54
N SER A 126 55.81 -83.35 13.04
CA SER A 126 55.09 -82.20 13.62
C SER A 126 54.41 -82.51 14.96
N THR A 127 54.51 -81.60 15.93
CA THR A 127 53.84 -81.73 17.23
C THR A 127 52.38 -81.24 17.22
N VAL A 128 51.55 -81.81 18.09
CA VAL A 128 50.09 -81.57 18.17
C VAL A 128 49.72 -80.08 18.33
N PHE A 129 50.58 -79.27 18.95
CA PHE A 129 50.32 -77.84 19.13
C PHE A 129 50.70 -77.00 17.89
N ALA A 130 51.71 -77.41 17.11
CA ALA A 130 52.11 -76.71 15.88
C ALA A 130 50.99 -76.71 14.83
N ILE A 131 50.25 -77.81 14.72
CA ILE A 131 49.10 -77.97 13.81
C ILE A 131 48.03 -76.86 13.99
N LYS A 132 47.93 -76.23 15.16
CA LYS A 132 46.99 -75.13 15.39
C LYS A 132 47.42 -73.81 14.74
N ALA A 133 48.72 -73.60 14.48
CA ALA A 133 49.23 -72.35 13.89
C ALA A 133 48.79 -72.18 12.42
N ALA A 134 48.73 -73.28 11.66
CA ALA A 134 48.32 -73.29 10.24
C ALA A 134 46.90 -72.72 9.97
N ARG A 135 46.07 -72.56 11.00
CA ARG A 135 44.75 -71.90 10.90
C ARG A 135 44.81 -70.37 10.83
N ALA A 136 45.93 -69.74 11.15
CA ALA A 136 46.07 -68.29 11.07
C ALA A 136 46.15 -67.78 9.62
N ASP A 137 46.73 -68.59 8.72
CA ASP A 137 47.10 -68.18 7.36
C ASP A 137 45.97 -68.38 6.32
N SER A 138 44.79 -68.82 6.76
CA SER A 138 43.69 -69.32 5.91
C SER A 138 42.32 -68.69 6.21
N VAL A 139 42.31 -67.44 6.67
CA VAL A 139 41.07 -66.71 7.04
C VAL A 139 40.21 -66.39 5.81
N ALA A 140 39.06 -67.07 5.69
CA ALA A 140 38.14 -66.93 4.57
C ALA A 140 37.30 -65.64 4.62
N GLY A 141 36.80 -65.20 3.45
CA GLY A 141 35.90 -64.06 3.33
C GLY A 141 34.62 -64.23 4.17
N GLY A 142 34.31 -63.22 4.98
CA GLY A 142 33.17 -63.24 5.91
C GLY A 142 33.46 -63.88 7.28
N ALA A 143 34.66 -64.42 7.52
CA ALA A 143 35.03 -64.98 8.84
C ALA A 143 35.09 -63.92 9.96
N VAL A 144 35.39 -62.66 9.61
CA VAL A 144 35.40 -61.53 10.56
C VAL A 144 33.96 -61.05 10.80
N THR A 145 33.40 -61.42 11.96
CA THR A 145 32.05 -61.01 12.37
C THR A 145 32.07 -59.75 13.24
N SER A 146 30.91 -59.15 13.49
CA SER A 146 30.76 -57.98 14.37
C SER A 146 31.26 -58.19 15.80
N VAL A 147 31.35 -59.43 16.29
CA VAL A 147 31.91 -59.75 17.62
C VAL A 147 33.45 -59.67 17.61
N MET A 148 34.09 -59.81 16.45
CA MET A 148 35.55 -59.72 16.29
C MET A 148 36.04 -58.27 16.11
N ILE A 149 35.13 -57.32 15.90
CA ILE A 149 35.43 -55.90 15.73
C ILE A 149 34.83 -55.15 16.93
N ALA A 150 35.68 -54.67 17.83
CA ALA A 150 35.23 -53.90 18.99
C ALA A 150 34.50 -52.60 18.57
N ASN A 151 33.57 -52.12 19.41
CA ASN A 151 32.84 -50.88 19.16
C ASN A 151 33.82 -49.71 18.86
N ARG A 152 33.56 -48.98 17.76
CA ARG A 152 34.39 -47.87 17.26
C ARG A 152 35.82 -48.27 16.80
N ALA A 153 36.13 -49.57 16.65
CA ALA A 153 37.46 -50.00 16.19
C ALA A 153 37.75 -49.69 14.70
N VAL A 154 36.71 -49.43 13.90
CA VAL A 154 36.83 -48.82 12.56
C VAL A 154 36.67 -47.31 12.71
N SER A 155 37.78 -46.58 12.61
CA SER A 155 37.85 -45.11 12.56
C SER A 155 37.89 -44.62 11.11
N THR A 156 37.71 -43.31 10.89
CA THR A 156 37.82 -42.69 9.55
C THR A 156 39.13 -43.02 8.85
N GLU A 157 40.26 -43.02 9.57
CA GLU A 157 41.59 -43.40 9.07
C GLU A 157 41.67 -44.84 8.52
N LYS A 158 40.74 -45.73 8.92
CA LYS A 158 40.65 -47.12 8.46
C LYS A 158 39.66 -47.30 7.30
N VAL A 159 39.02 -46.22 6.84
CA VAL A 159 38.12 -46.17 5.70
C VAL A 159 38.68 -45.15 4.72
N ALA A 160 39.48 -45.62 3.77
CA ALA A 160 40.07 -44.75 2.75
C ALA A 160 38.99 -44.00 1.94
N ASP A 161 39.33 -42.84 1.38
CA ASP A 161 38.41 -42.06 0.57
C ASP A 161 37.80 -42.90 -0.57
N ASN A 162 36.48 -42.85 -0.73
CA ASN A 162 35.71 -43.66 -1.68
C ASN A 162 35.72 -45.19 -1.41
N ALA A 163 36.22 -45.66 -0.25
CA ALA A 163 36.16 -47.08 0.10
C ALA A 163 34.72 -47.60 0.25
N VAL A 164 33.77 -46.74 0.63
CA VAL A 164 32.32 -46.99 0.51
C VAL A 164 31.77 -46.17 -0.65
N THR A 165 31.15 -46.83 -1.61
CA THR A 165 30.50 -46.24 -2.79
C THR A 165 29.01 -46.58 -2.77
N THR A 166 28.20 -45.92 -3.61
CA THR A 166 26.76 -46.24 -3.75
C THR A 166 26.53 -47.72 -4.01
N ALA A 167 27.29 -48.35 -4.92
CA ALA A 167 27.22 -49.79 -5.20
C ALA A 167 27.62 -50.73 -4.05
N LYS A 168 28.10 -50.19 -2.91
CA LYS A 168 28.38 -50.94 -1.67
C LYS A 168 27.34 -50.68 -0.57
N ILE A 169 26.38 -49.78 -0.81
CA ILE A 169 25.25 -49.48 0.05
C ILE A 169 24.00 -50.06 -0.65
N ALA A 170 23.16 -50.79 0.06
CA ALA A 170 21.91 -51.27 -0.54
C ALA A 170 20.87 -50.14 -0.56
N ASP A 171 20.17 -49.96 -1.69
CA ASP A 171 19.22 -48.85 -1.85
C ASP A 171 18.16 -48.81 -0.73
N GLY A 172 17.90 -47.61 -0.21
CA GLY A 172 16.94 -47.38 0.89
C GLY A 172 17.37 -47.88 2.27
N THR A 173 18.59 -48.40 2.44
CA THR A 173 19.08 -48.84 3.76
C THR A 173 19.60 -47.71 4.66
N VAL A 174 20.12 -46.63 4.09
CA VAL A 174 20.44 -45.38 4.81
C VAL A 174 19.21 -44.47 4.76
N LYS A 175 18.70 -44.08 5.93
CA LYS A 175 17.53 -43.21 6.10
C LYS A 175 17.93 -41.93 6.82
N ALA A 176 17.01 -40.96 6.90
CA ALA A 176 17.23 -39.69 7.60
C ALA A 176 17.51 -39.82 9.12
N ILE A 177 17.30 -40.99 9.74
CA ILE A 177 17.70 -41.26 11.14
C ILE A 177 19.12 -41.81 11.25
N ASP A 178 19.68 -42.34 10.16
CA ASP A 178 21.05 -42.88 10.09
C ASP A 178 22.06 -41.77 9.74
N ILE A 179 21.59 -40.52 9.66
CA ILE A 179 22.35 -39.30 9.35
C ILE A 179 22.02 -38.27 10.43
N GLU A 180 22.99 -37.88 11.28
CA GLU A 180 22.86 -36.72 12.15
C GLU A 180 23.05 -35.43 11.35
N ASP A 181 22.00 -34.99 10.63
CA ASP A 181 21.90 -33.63 10.11
C ASP A 181 21.26 -32.70 11.18
N GLY A 182 21.58 -31.41 11.09
CA GLY A 182 21.04 -30.37 11.98
C GLY A 182 19.61 -29.98 11.62
N SER A 183 19.17 -28.82 12.14
CA SER A 183 17.84 -28.26 11.83
C SER A 183 17.79 -27.62 10.43
N GLY A 184 17.91 -28.45 9.40
CA GLY A 184 17.73 -28.17 7.98
C GLY A 184 17.10 -29.39 7.28
N SER A 185 16.64 -29.24 6.05
CA SER A 185 15.88 -30.31 5.37
C SER A 185 16.75 -31.38 4.69
N GLY A 186 18.09 -31.31 4.77
CA GLY A 186 19.05 -32.27 4.18
C GLY A 186 19.03 -32.42 2.64
N LEU A 187 18.02 -31.86 1.97
CA LEU A 187 17.76 -31.98 0.55
C LEU A 187 18.07 -30.69 -0.18
N ASP A 188 19.13 -30.75 -0.98
CA ASP A 188 19.46 -29.80 -2.03
C ASP A 188 18.44 -29.92 -3.18
N ALA A 189 17.58 -28.91 -3.33
CA ALA A 189 16.50 -28.92 -4.31
C ALA A 189 17.02 -28.96 -5.76
N ASP A 190 18.17 -28.31 -6.01
CA ASP A 190 18.77 -28.16 -7.34
C ASP A 190 19.22 -29.51 -7.95
N LYS A 191 19.23 -30.58 -7.15
CA LYS A 191 19.54 -31.96 -7.56
C LYS A 191 18.34 -32.83 -7.95
N LEU A 192 17.10 -32.41 -7.70
CA LEU A 192 15.93 -33.29 -7.89
C LEU A 192 15.40 -33.31 -9.33
N ASP A 193 15.39 -32.16 -10.01
CA ASP A 193 14.94 -32.01 -11.40
C ASP A 193 15.96 -31.33 -12.34
N GLY A 194 17.04 -30.77 -11.79
CA GLY A 194 18.10 -30.10 -12.54
C GLY A 194 17.83 -28.62 -12.85
N LEU A 195 16.87 -28.00 -12.16
CA LEU A 195 16.66 -26.55 -12.16
C LEU A 195 17.10 -25.96 -10.83
N GLU A 196 17.76 -24.79 -10.86
CA GLU A 196 17.97 -24.02 -9.63
C GLU A 196 16.63 -23.66 -8.98
N ALA A 197 16.58 -23.60 -7.65
CA ALA A 197 15.39 -23.18 -6.90
C ALA A 197 14.82 -21.80 -7.33
N SER A 198 15.60 -20.98 -8.03
CA SER A 198 15.23 -19.72 -8.68
C SER A 198 14.26 -19.87 -9.86
N ALA A 199 14.13 -21.06 -10.44
CA ALA A 199 13.25 -21.35 -11.59
C ALA A 199 11.78 -21.62 -11.21
N PHE A 200 11.49 -21.87 -9.94
CA PHE A 200 10.13 -22.06 -9.42
C PHE A 200 9.49 -20.73 -9.01
N ILE A 201 8.15 -20.70 -8.88
CA ILE A 201 7.46 -19.59 -8.22
C ILE A 201 7.78 -19.66 -6.73
N THR A 202 8.78 -18.90 -6.29
CA THR A 202 9.34 -18.91 -4.92
C THR A 202 8.38 -18.40 -3.83
N GLY A 203 7.25 -17.79 -4.20
CA GLY A 203 6.14 -17.56 -3.28
C GLY A 203 5.09 -16.57 -3.76
N VAL A 204 3.81 -16.89 -3.50
CA VAL A 204 2.76 -15.87 -3.40
C VAL A 204 2.96 -15.16 -2.07
N ASN A 205 3.32 -13.87 -2.12
CA ASN A 205 3.73 -13.10 -0.96
C ASN A 205 2.53 -12.67 -0.09
N ALA A 206 2.10 -13.55 0.82
CA ALA A 206 1.17 -13.19 1.88
C ALA A 206 1.82 -12.18 2.85
N GLY A 207 1.10 -11.11 3.22
CA GLY A 207 1.62 -10.09 4.15
C GLY A 207 1.97 -10.69 5.51
N THR A 208 3.11 -10.29 6.09
CA THR A 208 3.13 -9.18 7.07
C THR A 208 4.07 -8.02 6.73
N GLY A 209 4.65 -8.05 5.53
CA GLY A 209 5.84 -7.28 5.16
C GLY A 209 7.00 -8.26 4.98
N LEU A 210 7.64 -8.23 3.80
CA LEU A 210 8.43 -9.36 3.26
C LEU A 210 9.42 -9.91 4.29
N THR A 211 9.37 -11.23 4.52
CA THR A 211 10.26 -11.94 5.46
C THR A 211 11.72 -11.74 5.07
N GLY A 212 12.43 -10.90 5.83
CA GLY A 212 13.78 -10.41 5.53
C GLY A 212 13.92 -8.90 5.73
N GLY A 213 12.83 -8.14 5.62
CA GLY A 213 12.76 -6.74 6.04
C GLY A 213 12.78 -6.61 7.56
N GLY A 214 13.65 -5.75 8.09
CA GLY A 214 13.69 -5.42 9.52
C GLY A 214 12.47 -4.61 9.97
N SER A 215 12.32 -4.41 11.29
CA SER A 215 11.18 -3.69 11.89
C SER A 215 11.09 -2.19 11.56
N SER A 216 11.99 -1.67 10.72
CA SER A 216 11.86 -0.40 9.99
C SER A 216 12.68 -0.46 8.69
N GLY A 217 12.21 0.23 7.65
CA GLY A 217 12.87 0.33 6.34
C GLY A 217 11.89 0.22 5.17
N ASP A 218 12.14 0.96 4.09
CA ASP A 218 11.29 0.96 2.89
C ASP A 218 11.61 -0.23 1.97
N VAL A 219 10.58 -1.04 1.65
CA VAL A 219 10.71 -2.13 0.68
C VAL A 219 10.33 -1.62 -0.71
N THR A 220 11.32 -1.33 -1.54
CA THR A 220 11.12 -0.88 -2.93
C THR A 220 11.00 -2.07 -3.89
N LEU A 221 9.85 -2.22 -4.56
CA LEU A 221 9.67 -3.19 -5.64
C LEU A 221 9.84 -2.51 -7.01
N GLY A 222 10.95 -2.79 -7.70
CA GLY A 222 11.19 -2.34 -9.07
C GLY A 222 10.58 -3.30 -10.09
N VAL A 223 9.56 -2.86 -10.83
CA VAL A 223 8.93 -3.63 -11.92
C VAL A 223 9.29 -2.99 -13.26
N GLN A 224 9.78 -3.75 -14.23
CA GLN A 224 9.96 -3.24 -15.60
C GLN A 224 8.59 -2.98 -16.24
N ILE A 225 8.46 -1.80 -16.86
CA ILE A 225 7.26 -1.36 -17.56
C ILE A 225 7.31 -1.75 -19.05
N PRO A 226 6.18 -2.07 -19.70
CA PRO A 226 4.80 -1.92 -19.23
C PRO A 226 4.34 -3.00 -18.24
N PHE A 227 3.93 -2.57 -17.04
CA PHE A 227 3.25 -3.42 -16.07
C PHE A 227 1.76 -3.52 -16.43
N ASN A 228 1.26 -4.74 -16.65
CA ASN A 228 -0.13 -5.01 -17.01
C ASN A 228 -0.72 -5.98 -15.97
N LEU A 229 -1.83 -5.58 -15.33
CA LEU A 229 -2.58 -6.43 -14.41
C LEU A 229 -3.95 -6.76 -15.02
N THR A 230 -4.12 -8.01 -15.46
CA THR A 230 -5.36 -8.51 -16.08
C THR A 230 -5.97 -9.61 -15.24
N GLY A 231 -7.30 -9.62 -15.12
CA GLY A 231 -8.04 -10.61 -14.33
C GLY A 231 -9.45 -10.82 -14.87
N VAL A 232 -9.97 -12.05 -14.74
CA VAL A 232 -11.26 -12.47 -15.28
C VAL A 232 -12.40 -12.50 -14.24
N SER A 233 -12.09 -12.18 -12.98
CA SER A 233 -13.06 -12.09 -11.88
C SER A 233 -12.76 -10.88 -10.99
N SER A 234 -13.82 -10.16 -10.62
CA SER A 234 -13.93 -9.16 -9.54
C SER A 234 -12.90 -8.02 -9.37
N GLY A 235 -11.84 -7.95 -10.20
CA GLY A 235 -10.93 -6.82 -10.30
C GLY A 235 -9.44 -7.18 -10.18
N GLY A 236 -8.63 -6.70 -11.12
CA GLY A 236 -7.20 -6.50 -10.91
C GLY A 236 -6.99 -5.25 -10.05
N VAL A 237 -6.97 -5.40 -8.73
CA VAL A 237 -6.92 -4.27 -7.80
C VAL A 237 -5.49 -3.98 -7.35
N ILE A 238 -5.02 -2.74 -7.56
CA ILE A 238 -3.79 -2.22 -6.96
C ILE A 238 -4.16 -1.47 -5.67
N THR A 239 -4.17 -2.19 -4.55
CA THR A 239 -4.43 -1.60 -3.22
C THR A 239 -3.16 -1.04 -2.63
N ALA A 240 -3.09 0.29 -2.42
CA ALA A 240 -1.99 0.95 -1.74
C ALA A 240 -2.50 1.76 -0.54
N ILE A 241 -2.10 1.37 0.66
CA ILE A 241 -2.58 1.92 1.93
C ILE A 241 -1.39 2.49 2.70
N ASN A 242 -1.47 3.78 3.03
CA ASN A 242 -0.49 4.45 3.87
C ASN A 242 -1.09 4.70 5.26
N ASN A 243 -0.64 3.95 6.26
CA ASN A 243 -1.13 4.02 7.65
C ASN A 243 -0.40 5.07 8.51
N SER A 244 0.32 6.02 7.88
CA SER A 244 0.98 7.09 8.62
C SER A 244 -0.01 7.99 9.37
N LEU A 245 0.34 8.36 10.60
CA LEU A 245 -0.38 9.36 11.40
C LEU A 245 0.09 10.80 11.09
N SER A 246 0.99 10.97 10.11
CA SER A 246 1.46 12.25 9.59
C SER A 246 1.18 12.36 8.08
N THR A 247 1.81 13.29 7.37
CA THR A 247 1.68 13.38 5.91
C THR A 247 2.20 12.10 5.24
N GLY A 248 1.33 11.43 4.48
CA GLY A 248 1.65 10.24 3.71
C GLY A 248 0.86 10.20 2.40
N TYR A 249 1.46 9.60 1.38
CA TYR A 249 0.82 9.37 0.08
C TYR A 249 0.46 7.89 -0.06
N GLY A 250 -0.75 7.60 -0.55
CA GLY A 250 -1.13 6.24 -0.97
C GLY A 250 -0.51 5.84 -2.31
N GLY A 251 -0.20 6.82 -3.17
CA GLY A 251 0.50 6.62 -4.44
C GLY A 251 0.99 7.94 -5.01
N TYR A 252 1.95 7.86 -5.93
CA TYR A 252 2.50 9.01 -6.66
C TYR A 252 2.63 8.63 -8.13
N PHE A 253 2.13 9.49 -9.01
CA PHE A 253 2.10 9.26 -10.46
C PHE A 253 2.65 10.49 -11.18
N GLU A 254 3.64 10.30 -12.04
CA GLU A 254 4.33 11.37 -12.76
C GLU A 254 4.56 10.96 -14.22
N ALA A 255 4.28 11.86 -15.18
CA ALA A 255 4.51 11.62 -16.59
C ALA A 255 5.34 12.77 -17.19
N LYS A 256 6.65 12.54 -17.39
CA LYS A 256 7.63 13.55 -17.85
C LYS A 256 7.62 13.83 -19.36
N GLY A 257 6.76 13.15 -20.12
CA GLY A 257 6.62 13.39 -21.57
C GLY A 257 5.95 14.73 -21.86
N SER A 258 6.22 15.30 -23.04
CA SER A 258 5.60 16.56 -23.50
C SER A 258 4.07 16.52 -23.57
N GLU A 259 3.48 15.34 -23.68
CA GLU A 259 2.03 15.09 -23.60
C GLU A 259 1.70 14.06 -22.49
N GLY A 260 2.37 14.20 -21.34
CA GLY A 260 2.26 13.27 -20.22
C GLY A 260 0.83 13.14 -19.66
N ARG A 261 0.37 11.89 -19.52
CA ARG A 261 -0.88 11.52 -18.83
C ARG A 261 -0.53 10.65 -17.63
N ALA A 262 -0.33 11.28 -16.47
CA ALA A 262 0.13 10.60 -15.25
C ALA A 262 -0.91 9.63 -14.68
N VAL A 263 -2.20 9.97 -14.80
CA VAL A 263 -3.33 9.10 -14.45
C VAL A 263 -4.31 9.14 -15.62
N TYR A 264 -4.74 7.98 -16.10
CA TYR A 264 -5.77 7.83 -17.13
C TYR A 264 -6.72 6.72 -16.72
N GLY A 265 -7.94 7.09 -16.36
CA GLY A 265 -8.99 6.16 -15.94
C GLY A 265 -10.14 6.16 -16.95
N TYR A 266 -10.57 4.97 -17.36
CA TYR A 266 -11.59 4.77 -18.39
C TYR A 266 -12.40 3.52 -18.07
N SER A 267 -13.71 3.67 -17.83
CA SER A 267 -14.64 2.54 -17.87
C SER A 267 -15.22 2.44 -19.27
N SER A 268 -15.20 1.23 -19.83
CA SER A 268 -15.56 0.93 -21.22
C SER A 268 -16.98 0.38 -21.40
N ASN A 269 -17.71 0.11 -20.31
CA ASN A 269 -19.04 -0.48 -20.37
C ASN A 269 -20.07 0.56 -20.88
N THR A 270 -20.81 0.20 -21.94
CA THR A 270 -21.83 1.07 -22.57
C THR A 270 -23.26 0.62 -22.26
N GLY A 271 -23.46 -0.29 -21.31
CA GLY A 271 -24.78 -0.65 -20.79
C GLY A 271 -25.38 0.42 -19.87
N ASP A 272 -26.65 0.25 -19.52
CA ASP A 272 -27.39 1.14 -18.61
C ASP A 272 -26.99 0.87 -17.14
N VAL A 273 -25.75 1.25 -16.80
CA VAL A 273 -25.15 1.09 -15.46
C VAL A 273 -24.25 2.28 -15.12
N GLU A 274 -24.11 2.59 -13.83
CA GLU A 274 -23.16 3.60 -13.35
C GLU A 274 -21.72 3.20 -13.67
N ASN A 275 -20.96 4.14 -14.23
CA ASN A 275 -19.58 3.93 -14.67
C ASN A 275 -18.71 5.12 -14.24
N TYR A 276 -17.66 4.83 -13.47
CA TYR A 276 -16.74 5.84 -12.94
C TYR A 276 -15.36 5.71 -13.59
N GLY A 277 -14.94 6.74 -14.34
CA GLY A 277 -13.55 6.85 -14.83
C GLY A 277 -12.55 7.16 -13.70
N GLY A 278 -13.03 7.77 -12.62
CA GLY A 278 -12.31 7.97 -11.36
C GLY A 278 -13.31 8.23 -10.24
N TYR A 279 -12.96 7.91 -8.99
CA TYR A 279 -13.85 8.01 -7.84
C TYR A 279 -13.05 8.43 -6.61
N PHE A 280 -13.28 9.66 -6.14
CA PHE A 280 -12.46 10.29 -5.10
C PHE A 280 -13.32 10.68 -3.90
N LYS A 281 -12.86 10.32 -2.69
CA LYS A 281 -13.49 10.68 -1.42
C LYS A 281 -12.43 11.14 -0.44
N ALA A 282 -12.65 12.30 0.19
CA ALA A 282 -11.87 12.77 1.32
C ALA A 282 -12.80 12.93 2.53
N TYR A 283 -12.34 12.45 3.69
CA TYR A 283 -13.10 12.47 4.94
C TYR A 283 -12.51 13.49 5.92
N GLY A 284 -13.32 13.90 6.91
CA GLY A 284 -12.93 14.85 7.95
C GLY A 284 -13.22 16.32 7.61
N LYS A 285 -13.18 17.18 8.65
CA LYS A 285 -13.67 18.58 8.61
C LYS A 285 -12.96 19.54 7.65
N LYS A 286 -11.92 19.07 6.95
CA LYS A 286 -11.14 19.81 5.94
C LYS A 286 -10.75 18.93 4.74
N GLY A 287 -11.53 17.88 4.47
CA GLY A 287 -11.27 16.95 3.37
C GLY A 287 -11.34 17.66 2.02
N ILE A 288 -10.32 17.49 1.18
CA ILE A 288 -10.29 17.96 -0.21
C ILE A 288 -10.33 16.72 -1.10
N GLY A 289 -11.47 16.48 -1.75
CA GLY A 289 -11.70 15.26 -2.54
C GLY A 289 -10.79 15.17 -3.76
N VAL A 290 -10.64 16.29 -4.48
CA VAL A 290 -9.69 16.46 -5.59
C VAL A 290 -9.10 17.87 -5.48
N TYR A 291 -7.78 17.99 -5.58
CA TYR A 291 -7.09 19.28 -5.72
C TYR A 291 -6.47 19.34 -7.12
N VAL A 292 -6.75 20.41 -7.87
CA VAL A 292 -6.26 20.58 -9.24
C VAL A 292 -5.68 21.97 -9.39
N TYR A 293 -4.50 22.06 -10.03
CA TYR A 293 -3.75 23.30 -10.18
C TYR A 293 -2.99 23.28 -11.51
N ALA A 294 -3.12 24.35 -12.29
CA ALA A 294 -2.43 24.55 -13.55
C ALA A 294 -1.66 25.88 -13.51
N THR A 295 -0.43 25.88 -14.03
CA THR A 295 0.51 27.02 -13.93
C THR A 295 0.74 27.75 -15.26
N GLY A 296 0.37 27.15 -16.40
CA GLY A 296 0.51 27.77 -17.71
C GLY A 296 -0.45 28.94 -17.91
N SER A 297 -0.07 29.93 -18.72
CA SER A 297 -0.89 31.10 -19.07
C SER A 297 -2.21 30.74 -19.77
N GLU A 298 -2.26 29.57 -20.41
CA GLU A 298 -3.44 28.99 -21.08
C GLU A 298 -3.88 27.68 -20.37
N GLY A 299 -3.43 27.46 -19.13
CA GLY A 299 -3.61 26.22 -18.39
C GLY A 299 -5.04 26.02 -17.90
N ILE A 300 -5.75 25.05 -18.48
CA ILE A 300 -7.07 24.61 -17.99
C ILE A 300 -6.87 23.67 -16.80
N GLY A 301 -7.38 24.05 -15.63
CA GLY A 301 -7.35 23.20 -14.44
C GLY A 301 -8.28 21.99 -14.56
N VAL A 302 -9.58 22.24 -14.79
CA VAL A 302 -10.59 21.20 -15.02
C VAL A 302 -11.25 21.44 -16.37
N TYR A 303 -11.20 20.43 -17.25
CA TYR A 303 -11.95 20.39 -18.51
C TYR A 303 -12.98 19.27 -18.43
N ASP A 304 -14.24 19.59 -18.66
CA ASP A 304 -15.35 18.64 -18.67
C ASP A 304 -16.16 18.75 -19.98
N LYS A 305 -16.81 17.65 -20.38
CA LYS A 305 -17.61 17.58 -21.60
C LYS A 305 -18.68 16.48 -21.54
N SER A 306 -19.91 16.87 -21.23
CA SER A 306 -21.10 16.02 -21.39
C SER A 306 -21.68 16.07 -22.82
N LYS A 307 -22.39 15.01 -23.21
CA LYS A 307 -23.09 14.90 -24.51
C LYS A 307 -24.55 15.35 -24.46
N SER A 308 -25.24 15.11 -23.35
CA SER A 308 -26.70 15.20 -23.28
C SER A 308 -27.27 15.33 -21.86
N ALA A 309 -26.42 15.42 -20.84
CA ALA A 309 -26.80 15.54 -19.42
C ALA A 309 -26.04 16.70 -18.79
N ALA A 310 -26.02 16.77 -17.45
CA ALA A 310 -25.05 17.62 -16.77
C ALA A 310 -23.61 17.24 -17.15
N GLY A 311 -22.71 18.21 -17.06
CA GLY A 311 -21.27 18.01 -17.07
C GLY A 311 -20.75 17.97 -15.65
N VAL A 312 -20.37 19.14 -15.13
CA VAL A 312 -20.12 19.33 -13.70
C VAL A 312 -21.44 19.45 -12.92
N ILE A 313 -21.66 18.54 -11.97
CA ILE A 313 -22.66 18.66 -10.89
C ILE A 313 -21.93 19.04 -9.61
N VAL A 314 -22.46 19.99 -8.83
CA VAL A 314 -21.99 20.26 -7.47
C VAL A 314 -23.19 20.39 -6.53
N GLU A 315 -23.31 19.43 -5.62
CA GLU A 315 -24.36 19.38 -4.60
C GLU A 315 -23.76 19.71 -3.22
N ASN A 316 -24.52 20.41 -2.39
CA ASN A 316 -24.18 20.68 -0.99
C ASN A 316 -25.42 20.42 -0.15
N THR A 317 -25.27 19.69 0.95
CA THR A 317 -26.40 19.26 1.81
C THR A 317 -26.64 20.15 3.02
N ASP A 318 -25.72 21.07 3.31
CA ASP A 318 -25.74 21.94 4.49
C ASP A 318 -25.97 23.42 4.11
N PHE A 319 -26.55 24.18 5.04
CA PHE A 319 -26.75 25.63 4.92
C PHE A 319 -25.42 26.40 4.94
N ASP A 320 -25.42 27.62 4.42
CA ASP A 320 -24.27 28.53 4.31
C ASP A 320 -23.04 27.96 3.57
N THR A 321 -23.24 26.94 2.72
CA THR A 321 -22.22 26.34 1.86
C THR A 321 -22.07 27.07 0.52
N ILE A 322 -20.87 27.01 -0.06
CA ILE A 322 -20.57 27.57 -1.39
C ILE A 322 -20.10 26.44 -2.29
N GLY A 323 -20.99 25.92 -3.14
CA GLY A 323 -20.64 24.84 -4.07
C GLY A 323 -19.56 25.22 -5.08
N ILE A 324 -19.67 26.40 -5.70
CA ILE A 324 -18.67 26.89 -6.64
C ILE A 324 -18.32 28.35 -6.34
N LEU A 325 -17.18 28.56 -5.68
CA LEU A 325 -16.69 29.88 -5.27
C LEU A 325 -16.20 30.69 -6.48
N GLY A 326 -16.33 32.03 -6.44
CA GLY A 326 -16.06 32.94 -7.57
C GLY A 326 -15.36 34.25 -7.21
N ALA A 327 -14.52 34.75 -8.13
CA ALA A 327 -13.90 36.08 -8.13
C ALA A 327 -13.29 36.36 -9.51
N GLY A 328 -13.20 37.64 -9.90
CA GLY A 328 -12.79 38.05 -11.25
C GLY A 328 -13.92 37.83 -12.27
N PHE A 329 -14.35 36.58 -12.41
CA PHE A 329 -15.61 36.20 -13.04
C PHE A 329 -16.43 35.32 -12.07
N GLY A 330 -17.67 34.98 -12.45
CA GLY A 330 -18.50 34.03 -11.69
C GLY A 330 -17.88 32.65 -11.82
N VAL A 331 -17.61 31.96 -10.69
CA VAL A 331 -16.64 30.86 -10.57
C VAL A 331 -15.18 31.33 -10.75
N TYR A 332 -14.26 30.87 -9.88
CA TYR A 332 -13.09 31.67 -9.47
C TYR A 332 -11.95 31.79 -10.48
N GLY A 333 -11.68 33.02 -10.93
CA GLY A 333 -10.50 33.42 -11.69
C GLY A 333 -10.21 34.92 -11.56
N LYS A 334 -9.64 35.37 -10.43
CA LYS A 334 -9.24 36.78 -10.22
C LYS A 334 -8.16 37.18 -11.24
N HIS A 335 -8.49 38.08 -12.17
CA HIS A 335 -7.54 38.63 -13.14
C HIS A 335 -7.58 40.17 -13.23
N MET A 336 -6.54 40.78 -13.82
CA MET A 336 -6.35 42.24 -13.89
C MET A 336 -6.33 42.80 -15.33
N SER A 337 -6.81 42.05 -16.33
CA SER A 337 -6.95 42.53 -17.71
C SER A 337 -8.40 42.52 -18.20
N SER A 338 -8.71 43.40 -19.14
CA SER A 338 -10.04 43.53 -19.75
C SER A 338 -10.27 42.54 -20.90
N GLY A 339 -11.48 41.98 -21.00
CA GLY A 339 -11.97 41.27 -22.19
C GLY A 339 -12.15 39.76 -22.03
N SER A 340 -13.01 39.33 -21.10
CA SER A 340 -13.42 37.92 -20.97
C SER A 340 -14.85 37.81 -20.46
N GLU A 341 -15.53 36.72 -20.78
CA GLU A 341 -16.96 36.50 -20.53
C GLU A 341 -17.17 35.39 -19.49
N GLY A 342 -18.12 35.60 -18.55
CA GLY A 342 -18.23 34.77 -17.35
C GLY A 342 -19.13 33.53 -17.46
N PHE A 343 -20.04 33.48 -18.44
CA PHE A 343 -20.88 32.30 -18.72
C PHE A 343 -21.56 32.45 -20.09
N LEU A 344 -21.53 31.39 -20.92
CA LEU A 344 -22.19 31.34 -22.24
C LEU A 344 -23.27 30.25 -22.27
N GLY A 345 -24.42 30.57 -21.68
CA GLY A 345 -25.60 29.70 -21.73
C GLY A 345 -26.34 29.87 -23.05
N TYR A 346 -26.40 28.80 -23.85
CA TYR A 346 -27.08 28.79 -25.15
C TYR A 346 -28.54 28.26 -25.06
N ASP A 347 -29.28 28.49 -26.14
CA ASP A 347 -30.63 27.98 -26.45
C ASP A 347 -31.80 28.47 -25.57
N LYS A 348 -31.72 28.43 -24.22
CA LYS A 348 -32.93 28.67 -23.37
C LYS A 348 -32.76 29.59 -22.16
N VAL A 349 -31.82 29.33 -21.24
CA VAL A 349 -31.64 30.15 -20.01
C VAL A 349 -30.15 30.33 -19.72
N GLY A 350 -29.70 31.59 -19.61
CA GLY A 350 -28.31 31.93 -19.33
C GLY A 350 -27.92 31.79 -17.86
N VAL A 351 -28.77 32.24 -16.93
CA VAL A 351 -28.58 32.09 -15.48
C VAL A 351 -29.95 31.85 -14.86
N PHE A 352 -30.07 30.82 -14.01
CA PHE A 352 -31.30 30.51 -13.28
C PHE A 352 -31.05 30.57 -11.78
N GLY A 353 -31.49 31.65 -11.15
CA GLY A 353 -31.41 31.85 -9.70
C GLY A 353 -32.75 31.55 -9.04
N VAL A 354 -32.73 30.81 -7.93
CA VAL A 354 -33.90 30.55 -7.07
C VAL A 354 -33.46 30.81 -5.62
N SER A 355 -34.36 31.38 -4.82
CA SER A 355 -34.13 31.58 -3.39
C SER A 355 -35.43 31.42 -2.61
N GLY A 356 -35.33 31.12 -1.31
CA GLY A 356 -36.48 31.04 -0.41
C GLY A 356 -37.01 32.42 -0.01
N PRO A 357 -38.13 32.48 0.72
CA PRO A 357 -38.68 33.74 1.24
C PRO A 357 -37.64 34.53 2.04
N GLY A 358 -37.38 35.78 1.63
CA GLY A 358 -36.38 36.67 2.23
C GLY A 358 -34.95 36.54 1.69
N GLY A 359 -34.67 35.56 0.83
CA GLY A 359 -33.36 35.40 0.18
C GLY A 359 -33.30 36.05 -1.21
N TYR A 360 -32.09 36.39 -1.65
CA TYR A 360 -31.84 36.91 -3.00
C TYR A 360 -31.50 35.76 -3.97
N ALA A 361 -32.21 35.70 -5.11
CA ALA A 361 -31.92 34.74 -6.19
C ALA A 361 -30.62 35.06 -6.96
N GLY A 362 -30.08 36.28 -6.80
CA GLY A 362 -28.81 36.72 -7.34
C GLY A 362 -28.43 38.08 -6.79
N ALA A 363 -27.13 38.34 -6.64
CA ALA A 363 -26.60 39.61 -6.16
C ALA A 363 -25.45 40.07 -7.07
N PHE A 364 -25.51 41.32 -7.52
CA PHE A 364 -24.55 41.90 -8.46
C PHE A 364 -23.87 43.12 -7.84
N LYS A 365 -22.58 43.33 -8.11
CA LYS A 365 -21.80 44.45 -7.57
C LYS A 365 -21.19 45.28 -8.70
N GLY A 366 -21.61 46.54 -8.79
CA GLY A 366 -21.34 47.42 -9.93
C GLY A 366 -22.41 47.32 -11.02
N LYS A 367 -22.24 48.08 -12.10
CA LYS A 367 -23.21 48.18 -13.21
C LYS A 367 -23.66 46.83 -13.77
N VAL A 368 -24.98 46.68 -13.96
CA VAL A 368 -25.60 45.50 -14.59
C VAL A 368 -26.19 45.92 -15.94
N LYS A 369 -26.09 45.06 -16.95
CA LYS A 369 -26.68 45.28 -18.29
C LYS A 369 -27.41 44.04 -18.76
N ILE A 370 -28.63 44.25 -19.26
CA ILE A 370 -29.37 43.27 -20.07
C ILE A 370 -29.27 43.73 -21.52
N ILE A 371 -28.81 42.84 -22.40
CA ILE A 371 -28.59 43.10 -23.82
C ILE A 371 -29.49 42.17 -24.64
N SER A 372 -30.16 42.71 -25.66
CA SER A 372 -30.97 41.93 -26.60
C SER A 372 -30.06 41.19 -27.58
N THR A 373 -30.04 39.85 -27.51
CA THR A 373 -29.29 38.98 -28.44
C THR A 373 -29.63 39.25 -29.91
N THR A 374 -30.89 39.61 -30.20
CA THR A 374 -31.39 39.90 -31.55
C THR A 374 -30.85 41.21 -32.14
N THR A 375 -30.45 42.17 -31.31
CA THR A 375 -30.12 43.54 -31.77
C THR A 375 -28.75 44.05 -31.29
N GLY A 376 -28.10 43.36 -30.35
CA GLY A 376 -26.88 43.83 -29.68
C GLY A 376 -27.10 45.03 -28.76
N GLN A 377 -28.33 45.53 -28.60
CA GLN A 377 -28.61 46.75 -27.85
C GLN A 377 -28.92 46.47 -26.38
N ILE A 378 -28.46 47.36 -25.50
CA ILE A 378 -28.86 47.38 -24.09
C ILE A 378 -30.36 47.68 -24.01
N VAL A 379 -31.11 46.82 -23.33
CA VAL A 379 -32.54 47.01 -23.05
C VAL A 379 -32.79 47.54 -21.62
N LEU A 380 -31.91 47.18 -20.67
CA LEU A 380 -31.88 47.70 -19.30
C LEU A 380 -30.43 47.83 -18.82
N GLU A 381 -30.08 48.97 -18.22
CA GLU A 381 -28.83 49.20 -17.48
C GLU A 381 -29.17 49.62 -16.04
N LEU A 382 -28.56 48.96 -15.05
CA LEU A 382 -28.51 49.45 -13.66
C LEU A 382 -27.16 50.13 -13.45
N ARG A 383 -27.16 51.36 -12.95
CA ARG A 383 -25.98 52.21 -12.80
C ARG A 383 -25.51 52.31 -11.35
N ASP A 384 -24.23 52.61 -11.16
CA ASP A 384 -23.62 52.83 -9.84
C ASP A 384 -24.20 54.06 -9.10
N ASP A 385 -24.92 54.94 -9.82
CA ASP A 385 -25.67 56.08 -9.28
C ASP A 385 -27.13 55.74 -8.91
N GLY A 386 -27.46 54.45 -8.84
CA GLY A 386 -28.79 53.94 -8.47
C GLY A 386 -29.83 53.97 -9.60
N ARG A 387 -29.53 54.58 -10.76
CA ARG A 387 -30.52 54.70 -11.84
C ARG A 387 -30.67 53.40 -12.63
N ALA A 388 -31.92 52.95 -12.75
CA ALA A 388 -32.34 52.01 -13.79
C ALA A 388 -32.63 52.79 -15.09
N VAL A 389 -32.05 52.36 -16.22
CA VAL A 389 -32.19 53.03 -17.52
C VAL A 389 -32.60 52.00 -18.57
N CYS A 390 -33.80 52.19 -19.11
CA CYS A 390 -34.36 51.42 -20.23
C CYS A 390 -34.86 52.38 -21.33
N LYS A 391 -35.29 51.85 -22.47
CA LYS A 391 -35.84 52.67 -23.58
C LYS A 391 -37.34 52.96 -23.45
N VAL A 392 -38.08 51.97 -22.97
CA VAL A 392 -39.53 52.01 -22.74
C VAL A 392 -39.79 51.17 -21.49
N LEU A 393 -40.66 51.65 -20.61
CA LEU A 393 -41.14 50.93 -19.44
C LEU A 393 -42.65 50.75 -19.59
N GLU A 394 -43.13 49.51 -19.51
CA GLU A 394 -44.56 49.19 -19.44
C GLU A 394 -44.90 48.76 -18.01
N ILE A 395 -46.01 49.27 -17.48
CA ILE A 395 -46.49 48.99 -16.14
C ILE A 395 -47.90 48.40 -16.26
N THR A 396 -48.08 47.17 -15.78
CA THR A 396 -49.33 46.41 -15.91
C THR A 396 -50.07 46.20 -14.59
N GLY A 397 -49.48 46.62 -13.45
CA GLY A 397 -50.03 46.43 -12.10
C GLY A 397 -50.87 47.59 -11.55
N GLY A 398 -50.91 48.72 -12.24
CA GLY A 398 -51.57 49.97 -11.84
C GLY A 398 -51.74 50.93 -13.04
N SER A 399 -52.31 52.14 -12.88
CA SER A 399 -52.63 52.97 -14.07
C SER A 399 -52.57 54.50 -13.94
N ASP A 400 -51.90 54.95 -12.90
CA ASP A 400 -51.83 56.31 -12.37
C ASP A 400 -50.41 56.60 -11.88
N LEU A 401 -50.09 57.89 -11.79
CA LEU A 401 -48.87 58.42 -11.19
C LEU A 401 -49.25 59.07 -9.86
N SER A 402 -48.73 58.49 -8.78
CA SER A 402 -49.06 58.86 -7.41
C SER A 402 -47.82 59.30 -6.64
N GLU A 403 -47.98 60.16 -5.62
CA GLU A 403 -46.92 60.52 -4.68
C GLU A 403 -47.40 60.32 -3.22
N GLY A 404 -46.48 60.02 -2.31
CA GLY A 404 -46.78 59.74 -0.90
C GLY A 404 -46.90 61.01 -0.04
N PHE A 405 -48.09 61.26 0.52
CA PHE A 405 -48.38 62.40 1.40
C PHE A 405 -48.83 61.97 2.81
N GLU A 406 -48.59 62.83 3.79
CA GLU A 406 -49.31 62.79 5.06
C GLU A 406 -50.65 63.52 4.92
N ILE A 407 -51.74 62.85 5.32
CA ILE A 407 -53.10 63.32 5.08
C ILE A 407 -53.90 63.31 6.38
N ARG A 408 -54.52 64.45 6.69
CA ARG A 408 -55.24 64.68 7.95
C ARG A 408 -56.75 64.54 7.77
N GLY A 409 -57.37 63.80 8.69
CA GLY A 409 -58.82 63.62 8.77
C GLY A 409 -59.57 64.87 9.26
N ILE A 410 -60.86 64.97 8.96
CA ILE A 410 -61.70 66.07 9.47
C ILE A 410 -62.26 65.69 10.84
N LYS A 411 -61.52 66.06 11.89
CA LYS A 411 -61.72 65.62 13.28
C LYS A 411 -61.51 64.09 13.41
N GLU A 412 -61.54 63.58 14.64
CA GLU A 412 -61.27 62.17 15.00
C GLU A 412 -62.27 61.13 14.42
N LYS A 413 -63.18 61.52 13.51
CA LYS A 413 -64.27 60.67 12.99
C LYS A 413 -64.26 60.44 11.49
N LEU A 414 -63.43 61.12 10.71
CA LEU A 414 -63.28 60.87 9.28
C LEU A 414 -61.80 60.81 8.92
N LEU A 415 -61.26 59.60 8.98
CA LEU A 415 -59.91 59.30 8.55
C LEU A 415 -59.79 59.41 7.02
N PRO A 416 -58.58 59.68 6.48
CA PRO A 416 -58.31 59.52 5.06
C PRO A 416 -58.65 58.11 4.59
N SER A 417 -59.10 57.96 3.34
CA SER A 417 -59.39 56.66 2.74
C SER A 417 -59.33 56.75 1.22
N PRO A 418 -59.02 55.64 0.52
CA PRO A 418 -59.03 55.58 -0.94
C PRO A 418 -60.27 56.20 -1.57
N GLY A 419 -60.03 57.00 -2.60
CA GLY A 419 -61.02 57.74 -3.38
C GLY A 419 -61.43 59.09 -2.78
N MET A 420 -60.98 59.44 -1.56
CA MET A 420 -61.31 60.75 -1.00
C MET A 420 -60.55 61.87 -1.69
N VAL A 421 -61.24 62.99 -1.92
CA VAL A 421 -60.65 64.24 -2.40
C VAL A 421 -60.01 64.99 -1.24
N VAL A 422 -58.78 65.46 -1.44
CA VAL A 422 -58.01 66.18 -0.42
C VAL A 422 -57.56 67.55 -0.91
N ASN A 423 -57.30 68.45 0.04
CA ASN A 423 -56.83 69.82 -0.17
C ASN A 423 -55.46 70.00 0.53
N ILE A 424 -54.64 70.94 0.07
CA ILE A 424 -53.45 71.42 0.78
C ILE A 424 -53.85 71.96 2.16
N ASP A 425 -53.19 71.48 3.20
CA ASP A 425 -53.35 72.00 4.56
C ASP A 425 -52.60 73.34 4.69
N PRO A 426 -53.28 74.47 4.99
CA PRO A 426 -52.65 75.78 5.07
C PRO A 426 -51.87 75.98 6.37
N ASP A 427 -52.18 75.20 7.40
CA ASP A 427 -51.61 75.31 8.75
C ASP A 427 -50.40 74.36 8.92
N ASN A 428 -50.20 73.44 7.97
CA ASN A 428 -49.19 72.38 8.03
C ASN A 428 -48.50 72.20 6.65
N PRO A 429 -47.45 72.99 6.35
CA PRO A 429 -46.84 73.02 5.02
C PRO A 429 -46.24 71.66 4.59
N GLY A 430 -46.77 71.09 3.50
CA GLY A 430 -46.40 69.77 2.98
C GLY A 430 -47.49 68.71 3.19
N ASP A 431 -48.30 68.87 4.25
CA ASP A 431 -49.42 67.97 4.55
C ASP A 431 -50.65 68.31 3.71
N LEU A 432 -51.53 67.32 3.56
CA LEU A 432 -52.86 67.48 3.00
C LEU A 432 -53.93 67.24 4.07
N MET A 433 -55.14 67.71 3.81
CA MET A 433 -56.33 67.48 4.63
C MET A 433 -57.48 66.98 3.78
N VAL A 434 -58.35 66.12 4.33
CA VAL A 434 -59.59 65.73 3.63
C VAL A 434 -60.41 66.99 3.30
N SER A 435 -60.85 67.11 2.05
CA SER A 435 -61.59 68.29 1.56
C SER A 435 -62.96 68.43 2.24
N ASN A 436 -63.46 69.66 2.45
CA ASN A 436 -64.71 69.91 3.17
C ASN A 436 -65.52 71.13 2.69
N LYS A 437 -65.18 71.68 1.52
CA LYS A 437 -65.67 72.95 1.02
C LYS A 437 -65.85 72.91 -0.49
N ALA A 438 -67.04 73.28 -0.96
CA ALA A 438 -67.35 73.35 -2.38
C ALA A 438 -66.54 74.44 -3.12
N TYR A 439 -65.93 74.08 -4.25
CA TYR A 439 -65.03 74.94 -5.03
C TYR A 439 -63.85 75.48 -4.20
N ASP A 440 -63.06 74.60 -3.57
CA ASP A 440 -61.85 74.97 -2.85
C ASP A 440 -60.63 74.95 -3.78
N ARG A 441 -59.96 76.10 -3.90
CA ARG A 441 -58.78 76.29 -4.76
C ARG A 441 -57.49 75.67 -4.21
N ARG A 442 -57.60 74.95 -3.09
CA ARG A 442 -56.51 74.18 -2.49
C ARG A 442 -56.57 72.70 -2.83
N VAL A 443 -57.51 72.27 -3.68
CA VAL A 443 -57.64 70.86 -4.07
C VAL A 443 -56.31 70.31 -4.62
N ALA A 444 -55.87 69.17 -4.08
CA ALA A 444 -54.54 68.61 -4.31
C ALA A 444 -54.57 67.28 -5.08
N GLY A 445 -55.66 66.52 -4.99
CA GLY A 445 -55.80 65.25 -5.71
C GLY A 445 -56.83 64.32 -5.07
N ILE A 446 -56.76 63.04 -5.44
CA ILE A 446 -57.58 61.94 -4.91
C ILE A 446 -56.66 60.90 -4.29
N ILE A 447 -57.01 60.36 -3.11
CA ILE A 447 -56.26 59.28 -2.48
C ILE A 447 -56.40 58.00 -3.33
N SER A 448 -55.29 57.38 -3.71
CA SER A 448 -55.28 56.21 -4.59
C SER A 448 -55.81 54.93 -3.92
N GLY A 449 -56.02 53.88 -4.71
CA GLY A 449 -56.46 52.55 -4.23
C GLY A 449 -57.95 52.24 -4.38
N ALA A 450 -58.79 53.21 -4.75
CA ALA A 450 -60.23 53.03 -4.82
C ALA A 450 -60.68 52.21 -6.03
N GLY A 451 -61.79 51.47 -5.87
CA GLY A 451 -62.34 50.60 -6.91
C GLY A 451 -61.42 49.45 -7.36
N GLY A 452 -60.32 49.20 -6.63
CA GLY A 452 -59.32 48.19 -6.97
C GLY A 452 -58.25 48.65 -7.96
N VAL A 453 -58.28 49.91 -8.42
CA VAL A 453 -57.15 50.52 -9.14
C VAL A 453 -56.02 50.76 -8.13
N LYS A 454 -54.77 50.56 -8.56
CA LYS A 454 -53.56 50.71 -7.73
C LYS A 454 -52.60 51.70 -8.40
N PRO A 455 -51.77 52.42 -7.62
CA PRO A 455 -50.61 53.17 -8.10
C PRO A 455 -49.84 52.40 -9.19
N GLY A 456 -49.80 52.95 -10.39
CA GLY A 456 -48.93 52.48 -11.47
C GLY A 456 -47.48 52.80 -11.18
N MET A 457 -47.21 54.06 -10.85
CA MET A 457 -45.92 54.53 -10.37
C MET A 457 -46.14 55.34 -9.09
N LEU A 458 -45.60 54.84 -7.97
CA LEU A 458 -45.55 55.58 -6.71
C LEU A 458 -44.19 56.28 -6.58
N MET A 459 -44.24 57.60 -6.49
CA MET A 459 -43.08 58.48 -6.29
C MET A 459 -42.93 58.88 -4.83
N GLY A 460 -41.70 59.18 -4.44
CA GLY A 460 -41.34 59.71 -3.14
C GLY A 460 -39.81 59.80 -2.99
N GLN A 461 -39.35 60.59 -2.03
CA GLN A 461 -37.95 60.63 -1.61
C GLN A 461 -37.88 60.25 -0.13
N LYS A 462 -37.34 59.07 0.15
CA LYS A 462 -37.21 58.54 1.50
C LYS A 462 -36.44 59.49 2.42
N ASP A 463 -36.84 59.51 3.70
CA ASP A 463 -36.24 60.31 4.77
C ASP A 463 -36.29 61.84 4.47
N SER A 464 -37.37 62.29 3.81
CA SER A 464 -37.62 63.69 3.44
C SER A 464 -39.11 64.08 3.59
N MET A 465 -39.48 65.30 3.20
CA MET A 465 -40.89 65.74 3.18
C MET A 465 -41.76 65.01 2.14
N ALA A 466 -41.16 64.30 1.18
CA ALA A 466 -41.84 63.49 0.17
C ALA A 466 -41.79 61.97 0.50
N ASP A 467 -41.90 61.62 1.78
CA ASP A 467 -41.91 60.24 2.31
C ASP A 467 -43.24 59.92 3.04
N GLY A 468 -44.35 60.50 2.56
CA GLY A 468 -45.66 60.38 3.20
C GLY A 468 -46.36 59.04 2.94
N THR A 469 -47.19 58.62 3.88
CA THR A 469 -47.74 57.25 3.94
C THR A 469 -48.95 56.99 3.03
N ASN A 470 -49.61 58.03 2.50
CA ASN A 470 -50.84 57.90 1.72
C ASN A 470 -50.58 58.24 0.25
N PRO A 471 -50.80 57.32 -0.71
CA PRO A 471 -50.63 57.61 -2.13
C PRO A 471 -51.73 58.55 -2.63
N LEU A 472 -51.33 59.64 -3.28
CA LEU A 472 -52.21 60.62 -3.92
C LEU A 472 -52.03 60.60 -5.43
N ASP A 473 -53.10 60.39 -6.19
CA ASP A 473 -53.04 60.38 -7.66
C ASP A 473 -53.01 61.81 -8.22
N LEU A 474 -51.89 62.14 -8.89
CA LEU A 474 -51.63 63.43 -9.52
C LEU A 474 -52.13 63.46 -10.97
N THR A 475 -52.01 62.32 -11.66
CA THR A 475 -52.51 62.11 -13.02
C THR A 475 -52.79 60.64 -13.28
N GLY A 476 -53.92 60.32 -13.94
CA GLY A 476 -54.30 58.94 -14.22
C GLY A 476 -55.81 58.70 -14.19
N ARG A 477 -56.21 57.44 -13.98
CA ARG A 477 -57.62 57.01 -13.92
C ARG A 477 -57.94 56.45 -12.53
N VAL A 478 -58.49 57.29 -11.68
CA VAL A 478 -58.72 57.02 -10.24
C VAL A 478 -60.22 57.02 -9.93
N TYR A 479 -60.67 56.18 -9.00
CA TYR A 479 -62.05 56.25 -8.49
C TYR A 479 -62.19 57.30 -7.40
N CYS A 480 -62.93 58.37 -7.67
CA CYS A 480 -63.25 59.44 -6.74
C CYS A 480 -64.56 59.15 -5.99
N TRP A 481 -64.65 59.46 -4.70
CA TRP A 481 -65.94 59.65 -4.03
C TRP A 481 -66.59 60.93 -4.56
N VAL A 482 -67.83 60.84 -5.03
CA VAL A 482 -68.58 61.96 -5.62
C VAL A 482 -69.98 61.99 -5.02
N ASP A 483 -70.51 63.19 -4.83
CA ASP A 483 -71.93 63.40 -4.53
C ASP A 483 -72.61 64.29 -5.57
N THR A 484 -73.93 64.14 -5.67
CA THR A 484 -74.76 64.76 -6.71
C THR A 484 -75.37 66.11 -6.30
N SER A 485 -74.79 66.80 -5.31
CA SER A 485 -75.22 68.17 -4.93
C SER A 485 -74.92 69.23 -5.98
N GLY A 486 -73.98 68.95 -6.90
CA GLY A 486 -73.78 69.70 -8.14
C GLY A 486 -74.69 69.27 -9.30
N GLY A 487 -75.64 68.36 -9.07
CA GLY A 487 -76.41 67.64 -10.10
C GLY A 487 -75.84 66.27 -10.42
N SER A 488 -76.52 65.52 -11.29
CA SER A 488 -76.10 64.20 -11.74
C SER A 488 -74.84 64.26 -12.61
N ILE A 489 -73.95 63.29 -12.42
CA ILE A 489 -72.66 63.18 -13.09
C ILE A 489 -72.81 62.37 -14.39
N GLU A 490 -72.23 62.87 -15.48
CA GLU A 490 -72.14 62.23 -16.79
C GLU A 490 -70.67 62.20 -17.27
N PRO A 491 -70.25 61.19 -18.07
CA PRO A 491 -68.88 61.15 -18.59
C PRO A 491 -68.52 62.40 -19.41
N GLY A 492 -67.42 63.05 -19.05
CA GLY A 492 -66.97 64.33 -19.61
C GLY A 492 -67.18 65.53 -18.69
N ASP A 493 -68.04 65.43 -17.66
CA ASP A 493 -68.25 66.49 -16.67
C ASP A 493 -66.94 66.86 -15.96
N LEU A 494 -66.72 68.16 -15.77
CA LEU A 494 -65.68 68.66 -14.86
C LEU A 494 -66.12 68.45 -13.41
N LEU A 495 -65.20 67.97 -12.58
CA LEU A 495 -65.41 67.76 -11.15
C LEU A 495 -64.60 68.76 -10.32
N THR A 496 -65.17 69.15 -9.17
CA THR A 496 -64.57 70.06 -8.18
C THR A 496 -64.85 69.52 -6.77
N THR A 497 -64.20 70.04 -5.72
CA THR A 497 -64.49 69.64 -4.33
C THR A 497 -65.96 69.90 -3.98
N SER A 498 -66.54 69.06 -3.13
CA SER A 498 -67.87 69.22 -2.56
C SER A 498 -67.83 69.87 -1.17
N SER A 499 -69.00 70.27 -0.67
CA SER A 499 -69.24 70.53 0.75
C SER A 499 -69.44 69.23 1.56
N THR A 500 -69.65 68.07 0.92
CA THR A 500 -69.50 66.77 1.60
C THR A 500 -68.02 66.48 1.84
N PRO A 501 -67.61 66.19 3.09
CA PRO A 501 -66.25 65.76 3.41
C PRO A 501 -65.69 64.66 2.48
N GLY A 502 -64.54 64.91 1.88
CA GLY A 502 -63.79 63.96 1.05
C GLY A 502 -64.41 63.63 -0.30
N HIS A 503 -65.45 64.34 -0.74
CA HIS A 503 -66.12 64.07 -2.03
C HIS A 503 -65.88 65.19 -3.05
N ALA A 504 -65.90 64.84 -4.33
CA ALA A 504 -66.13 65.80 -5.40
C ALA A 504 -67.63 65.99 -5.69
N MET A 505 -67.94 66.95 -6.54
CA MET A 505 -69.25 67.18 -7.17
C MET A 505 -69.05 67.75 -8.58
N LYS A 506 -70.12 67.79 -9.38
CA LYS A 506 -70.13 68.41 -10.71
C LYS A 506 -69.91 69.93 -10.64
N VAL A 507 -69.08 70.45 -11.55
CA VAL A 507 -68.96 71.88 -11.81
C VAL A 507 -70.21 72.40 -12.51
N TRP A 508 -70.84 73.41 -11.89
CA TRP A 508 -71.96 74.16 -12.45
C TRP A 508 -71.70 75.67 -12.50
N ASP A 509 -70.81 76.18 -11.64
CA ASP A 509 -70.27 77.55 -11.70
C ASP A 509 -68.84 77.51 -12.23
N TYR A 510 -68.69 77.78 -13.53
CA TYR A 510 -67.40 77.78 -14.22
C TYR A 510 -66.48 78.93 -13.78
N ASN A 511 -67.01 80.03 -13.23
CA ASN A 511 -66.19 81.13 -12.72
C ASN A 511 -65.51 80.73 -11.40
N ARG A 512 -66.23 79.99 -10.54
CA ARG A 512 -65.69 79.44 -9.29
C ARG A 512 -64.80 78.21 -9.51
N ALA A 513 -64.96 77.50 -10.63
CA ALA A 513 -64.18 76.30 -10.94
C ALA A 513 -62.69 76.58 -11.26
N GLN A 514 -62.32 77.81 -11.65
CA GLN A 514 -60.94 78.13 -11.99
C GLN A 514 -60.00 77.88 -10.80
N GLY A 515 -59.02 76.99 -10.99
CA GLY A 515 -58.09 76.56 -9.93
C GLY A 515 -58.72 75.67 -8.85
N ALA A 516 -59.93 75.14 -9.07
CA ALA A 516 -60.62 74.19 -8.18
C ALA A 516 -61.15 72.95 -8.94
N ILE A 517 -60.70 72.74 -10.18
CA ILE A 517 -61.00 71.56 -11.00
C ILE A 517 -60.07 70.42 -10.59
N LEU A 518 -60.65 69.25 -10.36
CA LEU A 518 -59.96 68.02 -9.99
C LEU A 518 -59.66 67.11 -11.20
N GLY A 519 -60.48 67.20 -12.24
CA GLY A 519 -60.41 66.33 -13.40
C GLY A 519 -61.77 66.19 -14.09
N LYS A 520 -61.93 65.12 -14.86
CA LYS A 520 -63.18 64.81 -15.59
C LYS A 520 -63.75 63.43 -15.25
N ALA A 521 -65.06 63.35 -15.08
CA ALA A 521 -65.77 62.09 -14.91
C ALA A 521 -65.62 61.19 -16.16
N MET A 522 -65.44 59.89 -15.95
CA MET A 522 -65.42 58.83 -16.97
C MET A 522 -66.61 57.87 -16.84
N THR A 523 -67.28 57.86 -15.69
CA THR A 523 -68.53 57.11 -15.44
C THR A 523 -69.62 58.05 -14.91
N SER A 524 -70.89 57.68 -15.08
CA SER A 524 -72.02 58.45 -14.56
C SER A 524 -72.36 58.10 -13.10
N LEU A 525 -73.03 59.04 -12.42
CA LEU A 525 -73.62 58.88 -11.09
C LEU A 525 -74.91 59.71 -11.05
N LYS A 526 -76.06 59.04 -10.91
CA LYS A 526 -77.39 59.69 -11.04
C LYS A 526 -77.76 60.50 -9.79
N ASP A 527 -78.17 59.81 -8.72
CA ASP A 527 -78.71 60.42 -7.50
C ASP A 527 -78.27 59.61 -6.27
N HIS A 528 -77.09 59.91 -5.69
CA HIS A 528 -76.57 59.44 -4.38
C HIS A 528 -75.12 59.91 -4.16
N ARG A 529 -74.43 59.33 -3.17
CA ARG A 529 -72.96 59.36 -3.02
C ARG A 529 -72.38 58.05 -3.52
N GLY A 530 -71.35 58.06 -4.35
CA GLY A 530 -70.75 56.85 -4.90
C GLY A 530 -69.34 57.05 -5.43
N LEU A 531 -68.70 55.96 -5.86
CA LEU A 531 -67.44 56.02 -6.59
C LEU A 531 -67.70 56.31 -8.07
N VAL A 532 -67.00 57.29 -8.62
CA VAL A 532 -66.96 57.65 -10.05
C VAL A 532 -65.53 57.48 -10.53
N LEU A 533 -65.32 56.82 -11.68
CA LEU A 533 -64.00 56.82 -12.32
C LEU A 533 -63.73 58.22 -12.88
N VAL A 534 -62.56 58.79 -12.58
CA VAL A 534 -62.16 60.15 -12.93
C VAL A 534 -60.82 60.09 -13.66
N LEU A 535 -60.73 60.81 -14.78
CA LEU A 535 -59.45 61.20 -15.37
C LEU A 535 -58.95 62.39 -14.55
N VAL A 536 -58.09 62.13 -13.56
CA VAL A 536 -57.53 63.15 -12.68
C VAL A 536 -56.42 63.91 -13.42
N TYR A 537 -56.48 65.22 -13.36
CA TYR A 537 -55.43 66.14 -13.77
C TYR A 537 -55.68 67.48 -13.08
N LEU A 538 -54.71 67.96 -12.31
CA LEU A 538 -54.81 69.26 -11.64
C LEU A 538 -54.29 70.39 -12.56
N GLN A 539 -54.81 71.61 -12.39
CA GLN A 539 -54.55 72.78 -13.25
C GLN A 539 -54.16 74.02 -12.44
#